data_AF-A0A9E0M7K1-F1
#
_entry.id   AF-A0A9E0M7K1-F1
#
_cell.length_a   1.000
_cell.length_b   1.000
_cell.length_c   1.000
_cell.angle_alpha   90.00
_cell.angle_beta   90.00
_cell.angle_gamma   90.00
#
_symmetry.space_group_name_H-M   'P 1'
#
loop_
_entity.id
_entity.type
_entity.pdbx_description
1 polymer ?
#
loop_
_entity_poly.entity_id
_entity_poly.type
_entity_poly.pdbx_seq_one_letter_code
_entity_poly.pdbx_strand_id
1 'polypeptide(L)' 'MVKYRGRKPTFDVEQLHRTHELLAMGWTPSAISAEIGIPRATVYRIKDDPAKVVALLETWGIA' A
#
# COMPACT_ATOMS: atom_id res chain seq x y z
N MET A 1 -7.60 -22.50 -13.71
CA MET A 1 -7.18 -22.18 -12.32
C MET A 1 -7.50 -20.70 -12.10
N VAL A 2 -8.59 -20.37 -11.43
CA VAL A 2 -8.92 -18.96 -11.16
C VAL A 2 -7.90 -18.48 -10.13
N LYS A 3 -6.83 -17.82 -10.60
CA LYS A 3 -5.92 -17.08 -9.72
C LYS A 3 -6.81 -16.13 -8.93
N TYR A 4 -6.92 -16.37 -7.62
CA TYR A 4 -7.52 -15.44 -6.67
C TYR A 4 -6.79 -14.11 -6.79
N ARG A 5 -7.20 -13.26 -7.73
CA ARG A 5 -6.93 -11.83 -7.69
C ARG A 5 -7.68 -11.40 -6.44
N GLY A 6 -6.98 -11.04 -5.35
CA GLY A 6 -7.58 -10.83 -4.03
C GLY A 6 -8.68 -9.75 -3.99
N ARG A 7 -8.76 -8.95 -2.93
CA ARG A 7 -9.60 -7.75 -3.02
C ARG A 7 -8.92 -6.72 -3.91
N LYS A 8 -9.69 -6.06 -4.78
CA LYS A 8 -9.24 -4.87 -5.50
C LYS A 8 -8.59 -3.91 -4.48
N PRO A 9 -7.36 -3.44 -4.71
CA PRO A 9 -6.73 -2.45 -3.86
C PRO A 9 -7.65 -1.25 -3.73
N THR A 10 -7.90 -0.83 -2.48
CA THR A 10 -8.67 0.39 -2.19
C THR A 10 -7.78 1.62 -2.16
N PHE A 11 -6.52 1.47 -2.57
CA PHE A 11 -5.50 2.50 -2.59
C PHE A 11 -4.80 2.51 -3.94
N ASP A 12 -4.34 3.69 -4.34
CA ASP A 12 -3.68 3.93 -5.62
C ASP A 12 -2.14 3.94 -5.50
N VAL A 13 -1.44 3.96 -6.65
CA VAL A 13 0.01 4.10 -6.74
C VAL A 13 0.48 5.38 -6.07
N GLU A 14 -0.26 6.48 -6.23
CA GLU A 14 0.08 7.75 -5.58
C GLU A 14 0.10 7.61 -4.04
N GLN A 15 -0.90 6.90 -3.48
CA GLN A 15 -0.98 6.65 -2.05
C GLN A 15 0.12 5.70 -1.56
N LEU A 16 0.52 4.73 -2.38
CA LEU A 16 1.67 3.86 -2.11
C LEU A 16 2.97 4.67 -2.05
N HIS A 17 3.24 5.50 -3.06
CA HIS A 17 4.41 6.37 -3.10
C HIS A 17 4.43 7.32 -1.90
N ARG A 18 3.32 7.98 -1.59
CA ARG A 18 3.21 8.86 -0.42
C ARG A 18 3.48 8.11 0.89
N THR A 19 2.95 6.91 1.03
CA THR A 19 3.17 6.05 2.20
C THR A 19 4.64 5.70 2.35
N HIS A 20 5.33 5.37 1.25
CA HIS A 20 6.75 5.08 1.24
C HIS A 20 7.59 6.29 1.65
N GLU A 21 7.31 7.47 1.11
CA GLU A 21 7.97 8.73 1.47
C GLU A 21 7.80 9.03 2.97
N LEU A 22 6.58 8.93 3.49
CA LEU A 22 6.30 9.20 4.91
C LEU A 22 6.99 8.17 5.83
N LEU A 23 7.01 6.89 5.44
CA LEU A 23 7.77 5.86 6.16
C LEU A 23 9.27 6.18 6.17
N ALA A 24 9.84 6.64 5.05
CA ALA A 24 11.23 7.05 4.94
C ALA A 24 11.55 8.29 5.80
N MET A 25 10.59 9.20 5.96
CA MET A 25 10.66 10.35 6.89
C MET A 25 10.52 9.95 8.37
N GLY A 26 10.32 8.66 8.68
CA GLY A 26 10.20 8.17 10.06
C GLY A 26 8.81 8.31 10.67
N TRP A 27 7.78 8.56 9.87
CA TRP A 27 6.41 8.67 10.38
C TRP A 27 5.89 7.33 10.90
N THR A 28 4.99 7.40 11.88
CA THR A 28 4.35 6.20 12.42
C THR A 28 3.25 5.69 11.49
N PRO A 29 3.04 4.36 11.39
CA PRO A 29 2.00 3.78 10.52
C PRO A 29 0.58 4.28 10.84
N SER A 30 0.33 4.62 12.09
CA SER A 30 -0.94 5.19 12.55
C SER A 30 -1.16 6.61 12.04
N ALA A 31 -0.12 7.44 12.00
CA ALA A 31 -0.20 8.80 11.45
C ALA A 31 -0.37 8.76 9.93
N ILE A 32 0.39 7.90 9.24
CA ILE A 32 0.28 7.73 7.78
C ILE A 32 -1.12 7.25 7.37
N SER A 33 -1.70 6.31 8.12
CA SER A 33 -3.06 5.83 7.87
C SER A 33 -4.09 6.96 7.97
N ALA A 34 -3.93 7.88 8.92
CA ALA A 34 -4.82 9.03 9.09
C ALA A 34 -4.60 10.09 7.99
N GLU A 35 -3.34 10.35 7.61
CA GLU A 35 -2.96 11.33 6.57
C GLU A 35 -3.41 10.88 5.17
N ILE A 36 -3.11 9.64 4.79
CA ILE A 36 -3.37 9.12 3.44
C ILE A 36 -4.80 8.56 3.30
N GLY A 37 -5.46 8.25 4.42
CA GLY A 37 -6.80 7.66 4.42
C GLY A 37 -6.83 6.17 4.05
N ILE A 38 -5.69 5.47 4.18
CA ILE A 38 -5.60 4.02 3.93
C ILE A 38 -5.61 3.22 5.25
N PRO A 39 -6.04 1.94 5.24
CA PRO A 39 -6.03 1.12 6.44
C PRO A 39 -4.62 0.97 7.02
N ARG A 40 -4.48 1.05 8.35
CA ARG A 40 -3.20 0.78 9.04
C ARG A 40 -2.57 -0.55 8.62
N ALA A 41 -3.39 -1.58 8.41
CA ALA A 41 -2.93 -2.88 7.93
C ALA A 41 -2.24 -2.80 6.56
N THR A 42 -2.69 -1.90 5.68
CA THR A 42 -2.03 -1.63 4.39
C THR A 42 -0.68 -0.95 4.61
N VAL A 43 -0.61 0.05 5.49
CA VAL A 43 0.66 0.71 5.84
C VAL A 43 1.67 -0.29 6.41
N TYR A 44 1.22 -1.18 7.31
CA TYR A 44 2.07 -2.26 7.84
C TYR A 44 2.54 -3.21 6.75
N ARG A 45 1.69 -3.59 5.79
CA ARG A 45 2.09 -4.43 4.65
C ARG A 45 3.11 -3.74 3.73
N ILE A 46 2.95 -2.43 3.48
CA ILE A 46 3.92 -1.65 2.69
C ILE A 46 5.26 -1.58 3.42
N LYS A 47 5.25 -1.39 4.75
CA LYS A 47 6.45 -1.36 5.57
C LYS A 47 7.17 -2.70 5.62
N ASP A 48 6.42 -3.80 5.74
CA ASP A 48 6.95 -5.16 5.88
C ASP A 48 7.46 -5.71 4.53
N ASP A 49 6.69 -5.51 3.46
CA ASP A 49 6.94 -6.09 2.13
C ASP A 49 6.50 -5.13 1.01
N PRO A 50 7.27 -4.05 0.73
CA PRO A 50 6.88 -3.06 -0.27
C PRO A 50 6.77 -3.66 -1.69
N ALA A 51 7.65 -4.60 -2.04
CA ALA A 51 7.65 -5.28 -3.35
C ALA A 51 6.36 -6.07 -3.61
N LYS A 52 5.79 -6.68 -2.57
CA LYS A 52 4.53 -7.43 -2.67
C LYS A 52 3.34 -6.53 -2.93
N VAL A 53 3.39 -5.29 -2.43
CA VAL A 53 2.33 -4.31 -2.64
C VAL A 53 2.39 -3.73 -4.05
N VAL A 54 3.58 -3.48 -4.58
CA VAL A 54 3.77 -3.08 -6.00
C VAL A 54 3.25 -4.17 -6.94
N ALA A 55 3.66 -5.42 -6.74
CA ALA A 55 3.19 -6.54 -7.55
C ALA A 55 1.66 -6.75 -7.46
N LEU A 56 1.05 -6.42 -6.31
CA LEU A 56 -0.40 -6.40 -6.17
C LEU A 56 -1.01 -5.32 -7.08
N LEU A 57 -0.53 -4.08 -7.02
CA LEU A 57 -1.03 -2.99 -7.88
C LEU A 57 -0.86 -3.30 -9.38
N GLU A 58 0.28 -3.85 -9.78
CA GLU A 58 0.54 -4.31 -11.15
C GLU A 58 -0.41 -5.44 -11.58
N THR A 59 -0.71 -6.39 -10.68
CA THR A 59 -1.67 -7.48 -10.93
C THR A 59 -3.07 -6.95 -11.25
N TRP A 60 -3.42 -5.77 -10.73
CA TRP A 60 -4.71 -5.11 -10.97
C TRP A 60 -4.67 -4.08 -12.10
N GLY A 61 -3.51 -3.83 -12.72
CA GLY A 61 -3.34 -2.81 -13.76
C GLY A 61 -3.58 -1.38 -13.26
N ILE A 62 -3.29 -1.14 -11.98
CA ILE A 62 -3.39 0.19 -11.34
C ILE A 62 -2.03 0.90 -11.36
N ALA A 63 -0.94 0.12 -11.51
CA ALA A 63 0.45 0.59 -11.67
C ALA A 63 0.72 1.22 -13.04
#